data_AF-A0A522V7M0-F1
#
_entry.id   AF-A0A522V7M0-F1
#
_cell.length_a   1.000
_cell.length_b   1.000
_cell.length_c   1.000
_cell.angle_alpha   90.00
_cell.angle_beta   90.00
_cell.angle_gamma   90.00
#
_symmetry.space_group_name_H-M   'P 1'
#
loop_
_entity.id
_entity.type
_entity.pdbx_description
1 polymer ?
#
loop_
_entity_poly.entity_id
_entity_poly.type
_entity_poly.pdbx_seq_one_letter_code
_entity_poly.pdbx_strand_id
1 'polypeptide(L)'
;MTPAEITQAKIDVDTALQGKNANVGVAFGEDVFKAFVAAGHITKEKFGIQGTTLMMDSYPAYGKTHFAIFDWELGGMKFKVGGS
;
A
#
# COMPACT_ATOMS: atom_id res chain seq x y z
N MET A 1 -7.06 12.82 -8.25
CA MET A 1 -7.07 11.69 -9.20
C MET A 1 -8.49 11.41 -9.65
N THR A 2 -8.68 11.18 -10.94
CA THR A 2 -9.91 10.68 -11.55
C THR A 2 -10.08 9.18 -11.30
N PRO A 3 -11.29 8.61 -11.43
CA PRO A 3 -11.51 7.17 -11.29
C PRO A 3 -10.65 6.32 -12.24
N ALA A 4 -10.39 6.81 -13.45
CA ALA A 4 -9.53 6.13 -14.42
C ALA A 4 -8.07 6.09 -13.97
N GLU A 5 -7.54 7.20 -13.44
CA GLU A 5 -6.17 7.26 -12.90
C GLU A 5 -6.00 6.35 -11.68
N ILE A 6 -7.00 6.28 -10.80
CA ILE A 6 -6.99 5.37 -9.65
C ILE A 6 -6.95 3.90 -10.13
N THR A 7 -7.75 3.58 -11.15
CA THR A 7 -7.79 2.24 -11.73
C THR A 7 -6.44 1.86 -12.35
N GLN A 8 -5.83 2.76 -13.11
CA GLN A 8 -4.52 2.52 -13.71
C GLN A 8 -3.43 2.35 -12.64
N ALA A 9 -3.37 3.26 -11.66
CA ALA A 9 -2.41 3.16 -10.56
C ALA A 9 -2.57 1.84 -9.78
N LYS A 10 -3.81 1.36 -9.62
CA LYS A 10 -4.08 0.07 -8.99
C LYS A 10 -3.49 -1.09 -9.80
N ILE A 11 -3.70 -1.09 -11.12
CA ILE A 11 -3.12 -2.10 -12.03
C ILE A 11 -1.60 -2.10 -11.95
N ASP A 12 -0.98 -0.93 -11.92
CA ASP A 12 0.48 -0.79 -11.86
C ASP A 12 1.04 -1.36 -10.54
N VAL A 13 0.38 -1.03 -9.41
CA VAL A 13 0.75 -1.53 -8.08
C VAL A 13 0.55 -3.04 -7.98
N ASP A 14 -0.60 -3.56 -8.43
CA ASP A 14 -0.90 -5.00 -8.44
C ASP A 14 0.14 -5.76 -9.28
N THR A 15 0.50 -5.22 -10.45
CA THR A 15 1.53 -5.79 -11.33
C THR A 15 2.90 -5.81 -10.66
N ALA A 16 3.29 -4.72 -9.97
CA ALA A 16 4.55 -4.66 -9.24
C ALA A 16 4.61 -5.61 -8.03
N LEU A 17 3.45 -6.00 -7.49
CA LEU A 17 3.30 -6.96 -6.39
C LEU A 17 3.18 -8.41 -6.87
N GLN A 18 2.97 -8.67 -8.16
CA GLN A 18 2.93 -10.04 -8.69
C GLN A 18 4.22 -10.79 -8.37
N GLY A 19 4.09 -11.95 -7.73
CA GLY A 19 5.22 -12.78 -7.32
C GLY A 19 5.98 -12.28 -6.09
N LYS A 20 5.52 -11.21 -5.42
CA LYS A 20 6.06 -10.77 -4.12
C LYS A 20 5.38 -11.54 -2.98
N ASN A 21 6.14 -11.79 -1.92
CA ASN A 21 5.59 -12.35 -0.70
C ASN A 21 4.58 -11.38 -0.07
N ALA A 22 3.63 -11.92 0.71
CA ALA A 22 2.83 -11.10 1.61
C ALA A 22 3.72 -10.30 2.57
N ASN A 23 3.19 -9.23 3.13
CA ASN A 23 3.87 -8.34 4.08
C ASN A 23 5.04 -7.53 3.48
N VAL A 24 5.11 -7.39 2.15
CA VAL A 24 5.99 -6.40 1.51
C VAL A 24 5.44 -4.99 1.73
N GLY A 25 6.34 -4.04 2.00
CA GLY A 25 6.00 -2.62 2.10
C GLY A 25 5.85 -1.95 0.74
N VAL A 26 4.79 -1.14 0.61
CA VAL A 26 4.50 -0.29 -0.54
C VAL A 26 4.41 1.15 -0.06
N ALA A 27 5.32 1.98 -0.55
CA ALA A 27 5.31 3.41 -0.31
C ALA A 27 4.52 4.11 -1.42
N PHE A 28 3.61 5.00 -1.04
CA PHE A 28 2.76 5.76 -1.94
C PHE A 28 2.97 7.26 -1.72
N GLY A 29 2.97 8.01 -2.82
CA GLY A 29 2.82 9.46 -2.79
C GLY A 29 1.47 9.91 -2.24
N GLU A 30 1.36 11.19 -1.90
CA GLU A 30 0.21 11.74 -1.17
C GLU A 30 -1.13 11.52 -1.89
N ASP A 31 -1.21 11.84 -3.17
CA ASP A 31 -2.46 11.77 -3.93
C ASP A 31 -2.92 10.33 -4.13
N VAL A 32 -1.97 9.43 -4.45
CA VAL A 32 -2.27 7.99 -4.59
C VAL A 32 -2.72 7.41 -3.25
N PHE A 33 -2.02 7.72 -2.16
CA PHE A 33 -2.36 7.20 -0.84
C PHE A 33 -3.77 7.64 -0.42
N LYS A 34 -4.08 8.94 -0.52
CA LYS A 34 -5.42 9.47 -0.19
C LYS A 34 -6.50 8.88 -1.08
N ALA A 35 -6.25 8.79 -2.39
CA ALA A 35 -7.21 8.22 -3.33
C ALA A 35 -7.48 6.74 -3.04
N PHE A 36 -6.44 5.97 -2.70
CA PHE A 36 -6.58 4.54 -2.38
C PHE A 36 -7.25 4.30 -1.04
N VAL A 37 -7.05 5.16 -0.04
CA VAL A 37 -7.81 5.14 1.21
C VAL A 37 -9.29 5.44 0.93
N ALA A 38 -9.59 6.49 0.16
CA ALA A 38 -10.97 6.86 -0.19
C ALA A 38 -11.68 5.78 -1.01
N ALA A 39 -10.95 5.08 -1.88
CA ALA A 39 -11.45 3.96 -2.68
C ALA A 39 -11.51 2.62 -1.91
N GLY A 40 -11.05 2.58 -0.65
CA GLY A 40 -11.03 1.35 0.16
C GLY A 40 -9.98 0.32 -0.26
N HIS A 41 -8.99 0.70 -1.07
CA HIS A 41 -7.85 -0.14 -1.45
C HIS A 41 -6.78 -0.18 -0.36
N ILE A 42 -6.72 0.86 0.48
CA ILE A 42 -5.91 0.89 1.70
C ILE A 42 -6.85 0.85 2.91
N THR A 43 -6.73 -0.21 3.71
CA THR A 43 -7.49 -0.40 4.96
C THR A 43 -6.54 -0.49 6.14
N LYS A 44 -7.03 -0.34 7.38
CA LYS A 44 -6.23 -0.67 8.56
C LYS A 44 -6.33 -2.16 8.82
N GLU A 45 -5.22 -2.87 8.70
CA GLU A 45 -5.15 -4.30 9.00
C GLU A 45 -4.16 -4.56 10.13
N LYS A 46 -4.37 -5.68 10.81
CA LYS A 46 -3.47 -6.14 11.87
C LYS A 46 -2.35 -6.95 11.25
N PHE A 47 -1.12 -6.46 11.40
CA PHE A 47 0.06 -7.22 11.02
C PHE A 47 0.79 -7.69 12.28
N GLY A 48 1.25 -8.94 12.25
CA GLY A 48 2.14 -9.47 13.27
C GLY A 48 3.56 -8.97 13.05
N ILE A 49 4.17 -8.34 14.05
CA ILE A 49 5.58 -7.97 14.01
C ILE A 49 6.41 -9.28 13.93
N GLN A 50 7.27 -9.39 12.91
CA GLN A 50 8.12 -10.57 12.65
C GLN A 50 7.38 -11.92 12.52
N GLY A 51 6.14 -11.93 12.02
CA GLY A 51 5.39 -13.18 11.82
C GLY A 51 4.90 -13.82 13.12
N THR A 52 5.00 -13.12 14.25
CA THR A 52 4.44 -13.56 15.53
C THR A 52 3.07 -12.92 15.76
N THR A 53 2.09 -13.74 16.17
CA THR A 53 0.73 -13.29 16.53
C THR A 53 0.65 -12.54 17.87
N LEU A 54 1.77 -12.44 18.60
CA LEU A 54 1.85 -11.90 19.97
C LEU A 54 1.82 -10.37 20.04
N MET A 55 2.19 -9.67 18.96
CA MET A 55 2.10 -8.22 18.85
C MET A 55 1.51 -7.86 17.49
N MET A 56 0.17 -7.87 17.44
CA MET A 56 -0.59 -7.37 16.31
C MET A 56 -0.80 -5.87 16.48
N ASP A 57 -0.19 -5.07 15.62
CA ASP A 57 -0.45 -3.64 15.56
C ASP A 57 -1.17 -3.29 14.25
N SER A 58 -1.98 -2.23 14.28
CA SER A 58 -2.85 -1.84 13.18
C SER A 58 -2.13 -0.86 12.25
N TYR A 59 -1.72 -1.36 11.09
CA TYR A 59 -1.06 -0.56 10.06
C TYR A 59 -1.94 -0.39 8.82
N PRO A 60 -1.75 0.69 8.05
CA PRO A 60 -2.36 0.78 6.74
C PRO A 60 -1.85 -0.37 5.85
N ALA A 61 -2.77 -0.97 5.11
CA ALA A 61 -2.54 -2.16 4.31
C ALA A 61 -3.11 -1.99 2.92
N TYR A 62 -2.29 -2.15 1.89
CA TYR A 62 -2.78 -2.27 0.53
C TYR A 62 -3.21 -3.71 0.25
N GLY A 63 -4.42 -3.89 -0.27
CA GLY A 63 -4.96 -5.22 -0.60
C GLY A 63 -5.06 -6.17 0.60
N LYS A 64 -5.05 -5.63 1.83
CA LYS A 64 -5.02 -6.33 3.11
C LYS A 64 -3.80 -7.20 3.42
N THR A 65 -2.85 -7.30 2.50
CA THR A 65 -1.72 -8.23 2.58
C THR A 65 -0.37 -7.53 2.57
N HIS A 66 -0.30 -6.26 2.18
CA HIS A 66 0.94 -5.50 2.03
C HIS A 66 0.90 -4.25 2.89
N PHE A 67 1.99 -3.88 3.55
CA PHE A 67 2.03 -2.64 4.31
C PHE A 67 1.94 -1.45 3.35
N ALA A 68 1.10 -0.47 3.66
CA ALA A 68 0.99 0.77 2.92
C ALA A 68 1.57 1.91 3.76
N ILE A 69 2.51 2.66 3.19
CA ILE A 69 3.20 3.76 3.85
C ILE A 69 3.05 5.00 2.98
N PHE A 70 2.85 6.15 3.60
CA PHE A 70 2.92 7.44 2.91
C PHE A 70 4.38 7.90 2.87
N ASP A 71 4.85 8.26 1.69
CA ASP A 71 6.18 8.84 1.45
C ASP A 71 6.02 10.14 0.67
N TRP A 72 6.37 11.25 1.33
CA TRP A 72 6.25 12.59 0.78
C TRP A 72 7.34 12.90 -0.26
N GLU A 73 8.46 12.17 -0.26
CA GLU A 73 9.58 12.36 -1.20
C GLU A 73 9.32 11.70 -2.57
N LEU A 74 8.38 10.74 -2.63
CA LEU A 74 7.97 10.08 -3.87
C LEU A 74 7.24 11.01 -4.86
N GLY A 75 6.67 12.12 -4.38
CA GLY A 75 5.77 12.99 -5.13
C GLY A 75 4.36 12.40 -5.31
N GLY A 76 3.37 13.26 -5.57
CA GLY A 76 1.94 12.91 -5.39
C GLY A 76 1.42 11.68 -6.13
N MET A 77 1.92 11.39 -7.34
CA MET A 77 1.39 10.32 -8.22
C MET A 77 2.29 9.08 -8.36
N LYS A 78 3.31 8.89 -7.50
CA LYS A 78 4.23 7.75 -7.61
C LYS A 78 4.03 6.73 -6.50
N PHE A 79 4.54 5.51 -6.72
CA PHE A 79 4.64 4.46 -5.71
C PHE A 79 5.97 3.71 -5.83
N LYS A 80 6.34 2.99 -4.77
CA LYS A 80 7.53 2.13 -4.71
C LYS A 80 7.23 0.86 -3.92
N VAL A 81 7.58 -0.30 -4.47
CA VAL A 81 7.47 -1.61 -3.80
C VAL A 81 8.84 -2.01 -3.26
N GLY A 82 8.90 -2.45 -1.99
CA GLY A 82 10.10 -3.06 -1.41
C GLY A 82 11.07 -2.10 -0.72
N GLY A 83 10.56 -1.05 -0.06
CA GLY A 83 11.34 -0.30 0.93
C GLY A 83 11.16 -0.95 2.30
N SER A 84 12.21 -1.62 2.79
CA SER A 84 12.40 -1.96 4.21
C SER A 84 12.94 -0.78 4.98
#